data_AF-A0A5Q2QF96-F1
#
_entry.id   AF-A0A5Q2QF96-F1
#
_cell.length_a   1.000
_cell.length_b   1.000
_cell.length_c   1.000
_cell.angle_alpha   90.00
_cell.angle_beta   90.00
_cell.angle_gamma   90.00
#
_symmetry.space_group_name_H-M   'P 1'
#
loop_
_entity.id
_entity.type
_entity.pdbx_description
1 polymer ?
#
loop_
_entity_poly.entity_id
_entity_poly.type
_entity_poly.pdbx_seq_one_letter_code
_entity_poly.pdbx_strand_id
1 'polypeptide(L)'
;MSSSKTVFIVDDQPDDVEAIKRHLDGLGLADCEVRETAEAACALLADTYFDLYVFDLTLPDSVNLELLERLAASGFVDWHKSIVKTGVVEPAEQDMAIERYGIPVLDKDQLDGRLRAWARSILDVQGTQWVTRIVAALGAALWGTGACSFAWLPGVPLDRVKSLFTPTQTIGVGDEGLLVALPNNGLKAAVALRDRLLRTLGKETELRSLVITDLGGHHDLYRLAQDVLSALRRTGFTGAIWPLAEWPPRATGQ
;
A
#
# COMPACT_ATOMS: atom_id res chain seq x y z
N MET A 1 18.46 13.64 5.69
CA MET A 1 19.11 12.47 6.31
C MET A 1 18.11 11.33 6.16
N SER A 2 18.40 10.31 5.34
CA SER A 2 17.51 9.15 5.24
C SER A 2 17.57 8.44 6.58
N SER A 3 16.43 8.38 7.29
CA SER A 3 16.32 7.47 8.45
C SER A 3 16.52 6.07 7.92
N SER A 4 17.50 5.36 8.48
CA SER A 4 17.74 3.99 8.03
C SER A 4 16.61 3.10 8.49
N LYS A 5 16.17 2.20 7.61
CA LYS A 5 15.02 1.33 7.84
C LYS A 5 15.42 0.10 8.65
N THR A 6 14.61 -0.33 9.61
CA THR A 6 14.88 -1.53 10.45
C THR A 6 13.98 -2.70 10.08
N VAL A 7 14.51 -3.92 10.15
CA VAL A 7 13.77 -5.15 9.86
C VAL A 7 13.79 -6.07 11.07
N PHE A 8 12.65 -6.69 11.35
CA PHE A 8 12.54 -7.76 12.32
C PHE A 8 12.24 -9.09 11.64
N ILE A 9 13.04 -10.11 11.95
CA ILE A 9 12.89 -11.46 11.40
C ILE A 9 12.65 -12.43 12.56
N VAL A 10 11.62 -13.26 12.46
CA VAL A 10 11.39 -14.37 13.38
C VAL A 10 11.53 -15.67 12.62
N ASP A 11 12.65 -16.35 12.82
CA ASP A 11 13.01 -17.59 12.12
C ASP A 11 14.14 -18.28 12.90
N ASP A 12 14.01 -19.58 13.20
CA ASP A 12 15.00 -20.36 13.94
C ASP A 12 16.08 -20.98 13.02
N GLN A 13 15.89 -20.94 11.71
CA GLN A 13 16.78 -21.54 10.73
C GLN A 13 17.77 -20.49 10.18
N PRO A 14 19.08 -20.60 10.50
CA PRO A 14 20.08 -19.59 10.09
C PRO A 14 20.19 -19.40 8.58
N ASP A 15 20.02 -20.49 7.81
CA ASP A 15 20.08 -20.45 6.35
C ASP A 15 18.91 -19.66 5.75
N ASP A 16 17.72 -19.79 6.33
CA ASP A 16 16.53 -19.06 5.89
C ASP A 16 16.64 -17.57 6.26
N VAL A 17 17.17 -17.24 7.45
CA VAL A 17 17.48 -15.86 7.86
C VAL A 17 18.46 -15.20 6.89
N GLU A 18 19.53 -15.91 6.52
CA GLU A 18 20.54 -15.37 5.61
C GLU A 18 19.99 -15.23 4.18
N ALA A 19 19.10 -16.12 3.75
CA ALA A 19 18.36 -15.95 2.50
C ALA A 19 17.47 -14.70 2.51
N ILE A 20 16.69 -14.50 3.58
CA ILE A 20 15.83 -13.31 3.75
C ILE A 20 16.69 -12.04 3.67
N LYS A 21 17.80 -11.96 4.41
CA LYS A 21 18.71 -10.81 4.37
C LYS A 21 19.21 -10.53 2.96
N ARG A 22 19.71 -11.55 2.25
CA ARG A 22 20.17 -11.42 0.86
C ARG A 22 19.07 -10.92 -0.09
N HIS A 23 17.81 -11.30 0.11
CA HIS A 23 16.69 -10.80 -0.71
C HIS A 23 16.33 -9.34 -0.42
N LEU A 24 16.55 -8.90 0.81
CA LEU A 24 16.29 -7.54 1.26
C LEU A 24 17.46 -6.58 0.99
N ASP A 25 18.63 -7.09 0.60
CA ASP A 25 19.80 -6.30 0.25
C ASP A 25 19.49 -5.23 -0.81
N GLY A 26 20.05 -4.03 -0.60
CA GLY A 26 19.86 -2.88 -1.48
C GLY A 26 18.51 -2.17 -1.35
N LEU A 27 17.71 -2.47 -0.32
CA LEU A 27 16.49 -1.72 0.04
C LEU A 27 16.73 -0.56 1.02
N GLY A 28 17.98 -0.25 1.38
CA GLY A 28 18.31 0.85 2.29
C GLY A 28 18.01 0.55 3.77
N LEU A 29 18.12 -0.72 4.16
CA LEU A 29 17.96 -1.18 5.53
C LEU A 29 19.28 -0.99 6.32
N ALA A 30 19.22 -0.55 7.58
CA ALA A 30 20.40 -0.47 8.45
C ALA A 30 20.63 -1.77 9.21
N ASP A 31 19.58 -2.27 9.86
CA ASP A 31 19.70 -3.26 10.92
C ASP A 31 18.58 -4.29 10.79
N CYS A 32 18.97 -5.56 10.82
CA CYS A 32 18.06 -6.70 10.92
C CYS A 32 18.18 -7.30 12.32
N GLU A 33 17.11 -7.22 13.09
CA GLU A 33 17.01 -7.89 14.37
C GLU A 33 16.30 -9.24 14.19
N VAL A 34 16.87 -10.29 14.79
CA VAL A 34 16.40 -11.67 14.61
C VAL A 34 15.99 -12.27 15.95
N ARG A 35 14.90 -13.04 15.97
CA ARG A 35 14.53 -13.93 17.08
C ARG A 35 14.19 -15.32 16.57
N GLU A 36 14.59 -16.32 17.33
CA GLU A 36 14.46 -17.74 16.97
C GLU A 36 13.20 -18.38 17.59
N THR A 37 12.48 -17.66 18.46
CA THR A 37 11.29 -18.17 19.16
C THR A 37 10.16 -17.15 19.16
N ALA A 38 8.92 -17.66 19.20
CA ALA A 38 7.72 -16.83 19.28
C ALA A 38 7.67 -16.06 20.60
N GLU A 39 8.08 -16.67 21.71
CA GLU A 39 8.18 -16.00 23.02
C GLU A 39 9.13 -14.79 22.96
N ALA A 40 10.33 -14.96 22.42
CA ALA A 40 11.31 -13.89 22.35
C ALA A 40 10.88 -12.78 21.37
N ALA A 41 10.15 -13.14 20.31
CA ALA A 41 9.54 -12.19 19.40
C ALA A 41 8.46 -11.35 20.09
N CYS A 42 7.51 -11.98 20.78
CA CYS A 42 6.46 -11.27 21.50
C CYS A 42 7.03 -10.35 22.59
N ALA A 43 8.06 -10.79 23.32
CA ALA A 43 8.71 -10.00 24.35
C ALA A 43 9.36 -8.72 23.80
N LEU A 44 10.01 -8.80 22.64
CA LEU A 44 10.65 -7.64 22.03
C LEU A 44 9.62 -6.67 21.42
N LEU A 45 8.62 -7.21 20.73
CA LEU A 45 7.61 -6.43 20.02
C LEU A 45 6.61 -5.72 20.94
N ALA A 46 6.65 -5.99 22.24
CA ALA A 46 5.90 -5.23 23.23
C ALA A 46 6.32 -3.75 23.28
N ASP A 47 7.62 -3.47 23.12
CA ASP A 47 8.19 -2.13 23.31
C ASP A 47 8.99 -1.61 22.10
N THR A 48 9.11 -2.41 21.04
CA THR A 48 9.97 -2.11 19.88
C THR A 48 9.20 -2.18 18.57
N TYR A 49 9.48 -1.23 17.67
CA TYR A 49 8.84 -1.14 16.35
C TYR A 49 9.88 -1.25 15.23
N PHE A 50 9.47 -1.85 14.12
CA PHE A 50 10.30 -2.04 12.93
C PHE A 50 9.55 -1.57 11.67
N ASP A 51 10.31 -1.29 10.61
CA ASP A 51 9.74 -0.86 9.32
C ASP A 51 9.22 -2.04 8.47
N LEU A 52 9.71 -3.26 8.74
CA LEU A 52 9.30 -4.50 8.08
C LEU A 52 9.41 -5.66 9.08
N TYR A 53 8.40 -6.53 9.08
CA TYR A 53 8.40 -7.78 9.86
C TYR A 53 8.35 -8.97 8.92
N VAL A 54 9.19 -9.97 9.14
CA VAL A 54 9.16 -11.26 8.44
C VAL A 54 8.99 -12.36 9.48
N PHE A 55 7.90 -13.11 9.39
CA PHE A 55 7.54 -14.14 10.35
C PHE A 55 7.57 -15.53 9.70
N ASP A 56 8.31 -16.45 10.30
CA ASP A 56 8.14 -17.88 10.04
C ASP A 56 6.99 -18.45 10.89
N LEU A 57 6.29 -19.45 10.36
CA LEU A 57 5.17 -20.14 11.06
C LEU A 57 5.60 -21.46 11.71
N THR A 58 6.83 -21.89 11.54
CA THR A 58 7.36 -23.16 12.05
C THR A 58 8.53 -22.87 12.99
N LEU A 59 8.22 -22.52 14.23
CA LEU A 59 9.22 -22.21 15.25
C LEU A 59 9.31 -23.34 16.30
N PRO A 60 10.41 -23.41 17.06
CA PRO A 60 10.59 -24.44 18.10
C PRO A 60 9.51 -24.43 19.19
N ASP A 61 8.89 -23.27 19.46
CA ASP A 61 7.91 -23.03 20.52
C ASP A 61 6.52 -22.61 20.01
N SER A 62 6.30 -22.63 18.69
CA SER A 62 5.06 -22.20 18.04
C SER A 62 4.91 -22.81 16.65
N VAL A 63 3.71 -23.30 16.35
CA VAL A 63 3.39 -23.90 15.04
C VAL A 63 2.23 -23.18 14.36
N ASN A 64 2.23 -23.22 13.03
CA ASN A 64 1.18 -22.68 12.17
C ASN A 64 0.90 -21.21 12.53
N LEU A 65 -0.36 -20.84 12.78
CA LEU A 65 -0.72 -19.45 13.09
C LEU A 65 -0.50 -19.02 14.55
N GLU A 66 -0.01 -19.91 15.43
CA GLU A 66 0.11 -19.62 16.86
C GLU A 66 0.94 -18.36 17.16
N LEU A 67 2.02 -18.11 16.39
CA LEU A 67 2.81 -16.88 16.53
C LEU A 67 1.94 -15.64 16.28
N LEU A 68 1.17 -15.64 15.20
CA LEU A 68 0.31 -14.52 14.83
C LEU A 68 -0.80 -14.32 15.87
N GLU A 69 -1.34 -15.39 16.43
CA GLU A 69 -2.34 -15.33 17.50
C GLU A 69 -1.76 -14.76 18.79
N ARG A 70 -0.54 -15.14 19.18
CA ARG A 70 0.17 -14.59 20.34
C ARG A 70 0.50 -13.10 20.16
N LEU A 71 0.94 -12.71 18.96
CA LEU A 71 1.18 -11.31 18.61
C LEU A 71 -0.12 -10.49 18.65
N ALA A 72 -1.22 -11.02 18.11
CA ALA A 72 -2.53 -10.37 18.19
C ALA A 72 -2.98 -10.20 19.65
N ALA A 73 -2.83 -11.23 20.48
CA ALA A 73 -3.20 -11.21 21.89
C ALA A 73 -2.35 -10.24 22.74
N SER A 74 -1.10 -9.99 22.33
CA SER A 74 -0.21 -9.00 22.95
C SER A 74 -0.41 -7.57 22.42
N GLY A 75 -1.33 -7.37 21.47
CA GLY A 75 -1.68 -6.05 20.95
C GLY A 75 -0.85 -5.58 19.76
N PHE A 76 -0.16 -6.48 19.06
CA PHE A 76 0.53 -6.16 17.81
C PHE A 76 -0.48 -5.70 16.74
N VAL A 77 -0.21 -4.56 16.10
CA VAL A 77 -1.11 -3.92 15.11
C VAL A 77 -0.45 -3.63 13.77
N ASP A 78 0.84 -3.87 13.65
CA ASP A 78 1.65 -3.51 12.49
C ASP A 78 1.58 -4.54 11.34
N TRP A 79 0.47 -5.29 11.24
CA TRP A 79 0.24 -6.35 10.24
C TRP A 79 0.43 -5.89 8.78
N HIS A 80 0.13 -4.62 8.51
CA HIS A 80 0.33 -3.97 7.21
C HIS A 80 1.81 -3.82 6.80
N LYS A 81 2.74 -4.06 7.73
CA LYS A 81 4.19 -4.08 7.50
C LYS A 81 4.78 -5.51 7.61
N SER A 82 3.93 -6.53 7.72
CA SER A 82 4.37 -7.90 7.93
C SER A 82 4.35 -8.71 6.63
N ILE A 83 5.22 -9.72 6.58
CA ILE A 83 5.22 -10.79 5.58
C ILE A 83 5.36 -12.11 6.35
N VAL A 84 4.58 -13.10 5.98
CA VAL A 84 4.78 -14.47 6.47
C VAL A 84 5.59 -15.25 5.44
N LYS A 85 6.62 -15.95 5.90
CA LYS A 85 7.40 -16.92 5.13
C LYS A 85 7.14 -18.30 5.72
N THR A 86 7.06 -19.33 4.88
CA THR A 86 6.88 -20.71 5.37
C THR A 86 7.43 -21.74 4.39
N GLY A 87 8.02 -22.81 4.91
CA GLY A 87 8.46 -23.96 4.11
C GLY A 87 7.34 -24.92 3.73
N VAL A 88 6.27 -24.94 4.51
CA VAL A 88 5.10 -25.81 4.32
C VAL A 88 3.91 -25.04 4.88
N VAL A 89 2.98 -24.64 4.02
CA VAL A 89 1.66 -24.19 4.50
C VAL A 89 0.61 -24.96 3.73
N GLU A 90 -0.29 -25.60 4.48
CA GLU A 90 -1.52 -26.08 3.89
C GLU A 90 -2.29 -24.87 3.34
N PRO A 91 -2.80 -24.90 2.10
CA PRO A 91 -3.48 -23.75 1.50
C PRO A 91 -4.53 -23.09 2.39
N ALA A 92 -5.21 -23.87 3.24
CA ALA A 92 -6.18 -23.37 4.21
C ALA A 92 -5.57 -22.42 5.27
N GLU A 93 -4.35 -22.66 5.72
CA GLU A 93 -3.70 -21.80 6.72
C GLU A 93 -3.17 -20.51 6.08
N GLN A 94 -2.76 -20.58 4.82
CA GLN A 94 -2.43 -19.40 4.01
C GLN A 94 -3.65 -18.50 3.85
N ASP A 95 -4.78 -19.07 3.43
CA ASP A 95 -6.03 -18.32 3.29
C ASP A 95 -6.46 -17.71 4.62
N MET A 96 -6.35 -18.45 5.72
CA MET A 96 -6.70 -17.95 7.05
C MET A 96 -5.79 -16.81 7.54
N ALA A 97 -4.49 -16.86 7.28
CA ALA A 97 -3.58 -15.76 7.62
C ALA A 97 -3.89 -14.48 6.81
N ILE A 98 -4.21 -14.64 5.53
CA ILE A 98 -4.61 -13.55 4.63
C ILE A 98 -5.96 -12.96 5.09
N GLU A 99 -6.96 -13.80 5.34
CA GLU A 99 -8.31 -13.38 5.73
C GLU A 99 -8.34 -12.71 7.10
N ARG A 100 -7.63 -13.27 8.08
CA ARG A 100 -7.70 -12.82 9.49
C ARG A 100 -6.80 -11.63 9.78
N TYR A 101 -5.62 -11.57 9.16
CA TYR A 101 -4.61 -10.56 9.49
C TYR A 101 -4.23 -9.67 8.30
N GLY A 102 -4.64 -9.99 7.07
CA GLY A 102 -4.33 -9.20 5.88
C GLY A 102 -2.86 -9.25 5.48
N ILE A 103 -2.13 -10.31 5.87
CA ILE A 103 -0.68 -10.43 5.66
C ILE A 103 -0.40 -11.35 4.46
N PRO A 104 0.54 -11.01 3.55
CA PRO A 104 0.97 -11.92 2.51
C PRO A 104 1.74 -13.12 3.09
N VAL A 105 1.44 -14.31 2.57
CA VAL A 105 2.15 -15.56 2.89
C VAL A 105 2.95 -15.99 1.65
N LEU A 106 4.25 -16.22 1.85
CA LEU A 106 5.20 -16.66 0.83
C LEU A 106 5.72 -18.05 1.19
N ASP A 107 5.64 -18.99 0.25
CA ASP A 107 6.36 -20.25 0.36
C ASP A 107 7.87 -20.07 0.04
N LYS A 108 8.68 -21.11 0.28
CA LYS A 108 10.12 -21.08 0.02
C LYS A 108 10.47 -20.81 -1.45
N ASP A 109 9.68 -21.33 -2.39
CA ASP A 109 9.91 -21.13 -3.84
C ASP A 109 9.57 -19.70 -4.28
N GLN A 110 8.69 -19.04 -3.53
CA GLN A 110 8.24 -17.67 -3.76
C GLN A 110 9.12 -16.60 -3.13
N LEU A 111 10.06 -16.98 -2.23
CA LEU A 111 11.01 -16.04 -1.64
C LEU A 111 11.82 -15.34 -2.74
N ASP A 112 12.23 -16.09 -3.76
CA ASP A 112 12.94 -15.59 -4.93
C ASP A 112 12.08 -14.59 -5.72
N GLY A 113 12.45 -13.31 -5.65
CA GLY A 113 11.85 -12.23 -6.42
C GLY A 113 10.58 -11.62 -5.82
N ARG A 114 9.75 -12.35 -5.07
CA ARG A 114 8.53 -11.77 -4.45
C ARG A 114 8.79 -11.09 -3.12
N LEU A 115 9.67 -11.63 -2.27
CA LEU A 115 9.98 -11.03 -0.96
C LEU A 115 10.48 -9.60 -1.13
N ARG A 116 11.43 -9.37 -2.05
CA ARG A 116 11.96 -8.04 -2.34
C ARG A 116 10.88 -7.08 -2.85
N ALA A 117 9.97 -7.54 -3.69
CA ALA A 117 8.89 -6.72 -4.23
C ALA A 117 7.89 -6.31 -3.14
N TRP A 118 7.50 -7.24 -2.27
CA TRP A 118 6.64 -6.99 -1.11
C TRP A 118 7.31 -6.07 -0.09
N ALA A 119 8.55 -6.38 0.30
CA ALA A 119 9.33 -5.55 1.21
C ALA A 119 9.48 -4.13 0.68
N ARG A 120 9.76 -3.95 -0.62
CA ARG A 120 9.79 -2.61 -1.23
C ARG A 120 8.44 -1.90 -1.13
N SER A 121 7.33 -2.61 -1.35
CA SER A 121 5.98 -2.02 -1.21
C SER A 121 5.65 -1.62 0.23
N ILE A 122 6.16 -2.34 1.22
CA ILE A 122 5.96 -2.06 2.65
C ILE A 122 6.86 -0.92 3.13
N LEU A 123 8.16 -1.00 2.80
CA LEU A 123 9.20 -0.06 3.22
C LEU A 123 9.06 1.31 2.56
N ASP A 124 8.39 1.37 1.42
CA ASP A 124 7.97 2.62 0.81
C ASP A 124 6.87 3.27 1.67
N VAL A 125 7.28 3.98 2.73
CA VAL A 125 6.39 4.75 3.62
C VAL A 125 5.75 5.96 2.90
N GLN A 126 6.17 6.29 1.67
CA GLN A 126 5.38 7.16 0.77
C GLN A 126 4.17 6.41 0.17
N GLY A 127 4.26 5.07 0.09
CA GLY A 127 3.32 4.12 -0.51
C GLY A 127 2.03 3.84 0.26
N THR A 128 1.78 4.46 1.41
CA THR A 128 0.45 4.43 2.09
C THR A 128 -0.12 5.82 2.37
N GLN A 129 0.71 6.89 2.34
CA GLN A 129 0.20 8.26 2.44
C GLN A 129 -0.74 8.60 1.28
N TRP A 130 -0.52 8.03 0.10
CA TRP A 130 -1.40 8.31 -1.03
C TRP A 130 -2.82 7.84 -0.77
N VAL A 131 -3.03 6.70 -0.10
CA VAL A 131 -4.38 6.20 0.20
C VAL A 131 -5.11 7.22 1.08
N THR A 132 -4.50 7.60 2.21
CA THR A 132 -5.05 8.59 3.14
C THR A 132 -5.37 9.91 2.44
N ARG A 133 -4.53 10.33 1.49
CA ARG A 133 -4.70 11.59 0.77
C ARG A 133 -5.75 11.53 -0.33
N ILE A 134 -5.90 10.38 -1.01
CA ILE A 134 -7.02 10.15 -1.92
C ILE A 134 -8.32 10.08 -1.11
N VAL A 135 -8.34 9.36 0.01
CA VAL A 135 -9.49 9.33 0.94
C VAL A 135 -9.86 10.74 1.41
N ALA A 136 -8.88 11.57 1.78
CA ALA A 136 -9.12 12.96 2.15
C ALA A 136 -9.72 13.79 1.01
N ALA A 137 -9.24 13.60 -0.23
CA ALA A 137 -9.81 14.25 -1.40
C ALA A 137 -11.26 13.79 -1.68
N LEU A 138 -11.51 12.47 -1.64
CA LEU A 138 -12.85 11.91 -1.80
C LEU A 138 -13.79 12.40 -0.68
N GLY A 139 -13.33 12.42 0.57
CA GLY A 139 -14.08 12.98 1.69
C GLY A 139 -14.42 14.45 1.47
N ALA A 140 -13.45 15.27 1.04
CA ALA A 140 -13.70 16.68 0.71
C ALA A 140 -14.72 16.85 -0.44
N ALA A 141 -14.75 15.94 -1.40
CA ALA A 141 -15.75 15.91 -2.47
C ALA A 141 -17.14 15.51 -1.96
N LEU A 142 -17.20 14.53 -1.05
CA LEU A 142 -18.43 14.06 -0.41
C LEU A 142 -19.14 15.19 0.35
N TRP A 143 -18.37 16.02 1.07
CA TRP A 143 -18.90 17.17 1.81
C TRP A 143 -19.22 18.40 0.93
N GLY A 144 -18.95 18.34 -0.37
CA GLY A 144 -19.20 19.44 -1.31
C GLY A 144 -20.09 19.04 -2.47
N THR A 145 -19.54 18.94 -3.68
CA THR A 145 -20.35 18.73 -4.90
C THR A 145 -20.58 17.27 -5.25
N GLY A 146 -20.05 16.32 -4.47
CA GLY A 146 -20.10 14.90 -4.79
C GLY A 146 -19.23 14.49 -5.98
N ALA A 147 -18.35 15.38 -6.47
CA ALA A 147 -17.49 15.11 -7.62
C ALA A 147 -16.00 15.32 -7.29
N CYS A 148 -15.15 14.42 -7.78
CA CYS A 148 -13.69 14.51 -7.61
C CYS A 148 -12.97 14.18 -8.91
N SER A 149 -12.07 15.06 -9.33
CA SER A 149 -11.24 14.87 -10.53
C SER A 149 -9.86 14.36 -10.15
N PHE A 150 -9.36 13.38 -10.89
CA PHE A 150 -8.04 12.79 -10.73
C PHE A 150 -7.26 12.84 -12.04
N ALA A 151 -5.95 13.07 -11.93
CA ALA A 151 -5.00 13.01 -13.03
C ALA A 151 -3.74 12.26 -12.59
N TRP A 152 -3.43 11.15 -13.24
CA TRP A 152 -2.24 10.34 -13.03
C TRP A 152 -1.17 10.66 -14.06
N LEU A 153 0.04 10.92 -13.57
CA LEU A 153 1.24 11.30 -14.32
C LEU A 153 2.35 10.27 -14.02
N PRO A 154 2.43 9.17 -14.77
CA PRO A 154 3.45 8.14 -14.55
C PRO A 154 4.85 8.72 -14.76
N GLY A 155 5.77 8.38 -13.84
CA GLY A 155 7.18 8.79 -13.91
C GLY A 155 7.45 10.29 -13.77
N VAL A 156 6.43 11.12 -13.50
CA VAL A 156 6.62 12.57 -13.32
C VAL A 156 6.90 12.89 -11.86
N PRO A 157 8.06 13.50 -11.53
CA PRO A 157 8.36 13.86 -10.15
C PRO A 157 7.57 15.09 -9.70
N LEU A 158 7.26 15.17 -8.41
CA LEU A 158 6.45 16.23 -7.78
C LEU A 158 6.95 17.65 -8.12
N ASP A 159 8.27 17.84 -8.16
CA ASP A 159 8.90 19.14 -8.44
C ASP A 159 8.50 19.76 -9.78
N ARG A 160 8.06 18.94 -10.74
CA ARG A 160 7.64 19.42 -12.07
C ARG A 160 6.28 20.10 -12.06
N VAL A 161 5.46 19.88 -11.04
CA VAL A 161 4.11 20.46 -10.96
C VAL A 161 3.84 21.24 -9.66
N LYS A 162 4.84 21.38 -8.78
CA LYS A 162 4.71 22.12 -7.51
C LYS A 162 4.29 23.59 -7.67
N SER A 163 4.54 24.19 -8.83
CA SER A 163 4.11 25.56 -9.15
C SER A 163 2.65 25.64 -9.62
N LEU A 164 2.04 24.51 -9.99
CA LEU A 164 0.69 24.45 -10.55
C LEU A 164 -0.37 24.08 -9.51
N PHE A 165 0.01 23.35 -8.47
CA PHE A 165 -0.89 22.74 -7.51
C PHE A 165 -0.37 22.91 -6.10
N THR A 166 -1.29 22.94 -5.15
CA THR A 166 -0.92 22.95 -3.72
C THR A 166 -0.40 21.58 -3.31
N PRO A 167 0.39 21.51 -2.22
CA PRO A 167 0.84 20.24 -1.67
C PRO A 167 -0.31 19.29 -1.39
N THR A 168 -1.49 19.78 -0.98
CA THR A 168 -2.69 18.99 -0.71
C THR A 168 -3.31 18.35 -1.95
N GLN A 169 -3.17 18.96 -3.13
CA GLN A 169 -3.68 18.45 -4.40
C GLN A 169 -2.74 17.45 -5.06
N THR A 170 -1.45 17.46 -4.72
CA THR A 170 -0.42 16.60 -5.32
C THR A 170 -0.03 15.46 -4.41
N ILE A 171 -0.29 14.23 -4.85
CA ILE A 171 -0.10 13.00 -4.11
C ILE A 171 0.99 12.18 -4.82
N GLY A 172 2.17 12.10 -4.21
CA GLY A 172 3.23 11.20 -4.68
C GLY A 172 2.83 9.75 -4.42
N VAL A 173 3.04 8.88 -5.41
CA VAL A 173 2.76 7.44 -5.30
C VAL A 173 4.08 6.70 -5.55
N GLY A 174 4.91 6.65 -4.51
CA GLY A 174 6.27 6.12 -4.59
C GLY A 174 7.07 6.75 -5.75
N ASP A 175 7.87 5.92 -6.42
CA ASP A 175 8.60 6.28 -7.64
C ASP A 175 7.78 6.11 -8.93
N GLU A 176 6.55 5.59 -8.83
CA GLU A 176 5.74 5.26 -10.00
C GLU A 176 5.19 6.50 -10.72
N GLY A 177 4.99 7.58 -9.98
CA GLY A 177 4.49 8.83 -10.54
C GLY A 177 3.69 9.65 -9.55
N LEU A 178 2.95 10.59 -10.11
CA LEU A 178 2.21 11.59 -9.36
C LEU A 178 0.73 11.53 -9.67
N LEU A 179 -0.08 11.54 -8.63
CA LEU A 179 -1.52 11.74 -8.71
C LEU A 179 -1.88 13.17 -8.32
N VAL A 180 -2.66 13.85 -9.15
CA VAL A 180 -3.29 15.13 -8.82
C VAL A 180 -4.77 14.87 -8.53
N ALA A 181 -5.24 15.26 -7.35
CA ALA A 181 -6.63 15.14 -6.93
C ALA A 181 -7.24 16.53 -6.68
N LEU A 182 -8.37 16.80 -7.34
CA LEU A 182 -9.14 18.02 -7.19
C LEU A 182 -10.55 17.68 -6.68
N PRO A 183 -10.81 17.79 -5.37
CA PRO A 183 -12.15 17.60 -4.83
C PRO A 183 -13.08 18.72 -5.30
N ASN A 184 -14.38 18.45 -5.33
CA ASN A 184 -15.43 19.39 -5.72
C ASN A 184 -15.32 19.90 -7.17
N ASN A 185 -14.68 19.10 -8.03
CA ASN A 185 -14.40 19.44 -9.42
C ASN A 185 -14.92 18.31 -10.32
N GLY A 186 -15.91 18.64 -11.16
CA GLY A 186 -16.49 17.72 -12.13
C GLY A 186 -15.78 17.75 -13.51
N LEU A 187 -16.46 17.21 -14.53
CA LEU A 187 -15.87 16.97 -15.85
C LEU A 187 -15.19 18.19 -16.49
N LYS A 188 -15.81 19.37 -16.41
CA LYS A 188 -15.25 20.61 -16.99
C LYS A 188 -13.89 20.96 -16.38
N ALA A 189 -13.74 20.75 -15.07
CA ALA A 189 -12.50 21.01 -14.37
C ALA A 189 -11.43 19.95 -14.69
N ALA A 190 -11.82 18.69 -14.89
CA ALA A 190 -10.89 17.64 -15.33
C ALA A 190 -10.28 17.91 -16.71
N VAL A 191 -11.09 18.42 -17.65
CA VAL A 191 -10.58 18.84 -18.97
C VAL A 191 -9.61 20.01 -18.83
N ALA A 192 -9.97 21.03 -18.05
CA ALA A 192 -9.09 22.18 -17.79
C ALA A 192 -7.78 21.77 -17.09
N LEU A 193 -7.84 20.82 -16.15
CA LEU A 193 -6.72 20.21 -15.46
C LEU A 193 -5.77 19.54 -16.46
N ARG A 194 -6.31 18.66 -17.31
CA ARG A 194 -5.55 17.98 -18.36
C ARG A 194 -4.84 18.98 -19.26
N ASP A 195 -5.56 19.96 -19.78
CA ASP A 195 -4.99 20.91 -20.73
C ASP A 195 -3.89 21.76 -20.06
N ARG A 196 -4.05 22.09 -18.77
CA ARG A 196 -3.02 22.80 -17.99
C ARG A 196 -1.77 21.94 -17.78
N LEU A 197 -1.94 20.65 -17.48
CA LEU A 197 -0.84 19.70 -17.30
C LEU A 197 -0.07 19.50 -18.60
N LEU A 198 -0.75 19.23 -19.72
CA LEU A 198 -0.11 19.01 -21.01
C LEU A 198 0.63 20.27 -21.53
N ARG A 199 0.09 21.47 -21.26
CA ARG A 199 0.80 22.74 -21.57
C ARG A 199 2.10 22.90 -20.80
N THR A 200 2.15 22.42 -19.56
CA THR A 200 3.32 22.63 -18.68
C THR A 200 4.35 21.51 -18.81
N LEU A 201 3.90 20.27 -18.96
CA LEU A 201 4.77 19.09 -18.99
C LEU A 201 5.17 18.69 -20.40
N GLY A 202 4.41 19.11 -21.41
CA GLY A 202 4.61 18.78 -22.83
C GLY A 202 3.61 17.74 -23.31
N LYS A 203 3.25 17.79 -24.61
CA LYS A 203 2.22 16.95 -25.23
C LYS A 203 2.55 15.45 -25.22
N GLU A 204 3.83 15.09 -25.17
CA GLU A 204 4.31 13.70 -25.09
C GLU A 204 4.18 13.10 -23.68
N THR A 205 3.79 13.90 -22.69
CA THR A 205 3.62 13.41 -21.31
C THR A 205 2.44 12.46 -21.26
N GLU A 206 2.68 11.22 -20.87
CA GLU A 206 1.60 10.29 -20.59
C GLU A 206 0.76 10.83 -19.42
N LEU A 207 -0.55 10.89 -19.65
CA LEU A 207 -1.50 11.42 -18.69
C LEU A 207 -2.78 10.62 -18.76
N ARG A 208 -3.27 10.21 -17.60
CA ARG A 208 -4.52 9.46 -17.47
C ARG A 208 -5.41 10.19 -16.49
N SER A 209 -6.71 10.24 -16.75
CA SER A 209 -7.63 11.03 -15.93
C SER A 209 -8.92 10.28 -15.65
N LEU A 210 -9.47 10.51 -14.47
CA LEU A 210 -10.72 9.95 -13.99
C LEU A 210 -11.53 11.05 -13.30
N VAL A 211 -12.83 11.06 -13.52
CA VAL A 211 -13.76 11.89 -12.76
C VAL A 211 -14.74 10.99 -12.04
N ILE A 212 -14.79 11.07 -10.72
CA ILE A 212 -15.87 10.48 -9.92
C ILE A 212 -17.00 11.50 -9.80
N THR A 213 -18.24 11.05 -9.99
CA THR A 213 -19.45 11.82 -9.74
C THR A 213 -20.40 11.03 -8.83
N ASP A 214 -21.38 11.74 -8.27
CA ASP A 214 -22.44 11.15 -7.46
C ASP A 214 -21.93 10.41 -6.20
N LEU A 215 -20.81 10.88 -5.64
CA LEU A 215 -20.23 10.34 -4.42
C LEU A 215 -21.14 10.63 -3.21
N GLY A 216 -21.80 9.59 -2.70
CA GLY A 216 -22.61 9.63 -1.48
C GLY A 216 -21.93 9.06 -0.22
N GLY A 217 -22.52 9.32 0.95
CA GLY A 217 -21.94 8.94 2.25
C GLY A 217 -21.97 7.45 2.58
N HIS A 218 -22.54 6.63 1.69
CA HIS A 218 -22.64 5.18 1.84
C HIS A 218 -21.50 4.43 1.12
N HIS A 219 -20.59 5.13 0.43
CA HIS A 219 -19.45 4.51 -0.23
C HIS A 219 -18.27 4.34 0.73
N ASP A 220 -17.61 3.19 0.65
CA ASP A 220 -16.32 2.95 1.29
C ASP A 220 -15.22 3.75 0.56
N LEU A 221 -14.82 4.87 1.18
CA LEU A 221 -13.82 5.77 0.59
C LEU A 221 -12.43 5.14 0.53
N TYR A 222 -12.09 4.23 1.43
CA TYR A 222 -10.79 3.56 1.45
C TYR A 222 -10.67 2.61 0.26
N ARG A 223 -11.69 1.77 0.06
CA ARG A 223 -11.78 0.90 -1.11
C ARG A 223 -11.84 1.69 -2.41
N LEU A 224 -12.66 2.75 -2.47
CA LEU A 224 -12.76 3.61 -3.64
C LEU A 224 -11.43 4.28 -3.99
N ALA A 225 -10.63 4.67 -2.98
CA ALA A 225 -9.30 5.22 -3.20
C ALA A 225 -8.34 4.22 -3.87
N GLN A 226 -8.40 2.94 -3.48
CA GLN A 226 -7.63 1.87 -4.11
C GLN A 226 -8.10 1.60 -5.55
N ASP A 227 -9.41 1.59 -5.79
CA ASP A 227 -10.00 1.40 -7.12
C ASP A 227 -9.61 2.53 -8.08
N VAL A 228 -9.67 3.79 -7.63
CA VAL A 228 -9.23 4.98 -8.38
C VAL A 228 -7.80 4.82 -8.89
N LEU A 229 -6.88 4.50 -7.98
CA LEU A 229 -5.47 4.38 -8.34
C LEU A 229 -5.23 3.18 -9.25
N SER A 230 -5.85 2.04 -8.94
CA SER A 230 -5.75 0.82 -9.75
C SER A 230 -6.22 1.06 -11.18
N ALA A 231 -7.34 1.77 -11.37
CA ALA A 231 -7.83 2.13 -12.70
C ALA A 231 -6.89 3.06 -13.45
N LEU A 232 -6.41 4.12 -12.79
CA LEU A 232 -5.50 5.10 -13.39
C LEU A 232 -4.13 4.49 -13.73
N ARG A 233 -3.69 3.43 -13.04
CA ARG A 233 -2.47 2.68 -13.36
C ARG A 233 -2.59 1.79 -14.60
N ARG A 234 -3.78 1.50 -15.12
CA ARG A 234 -3.96 0.69 -16.33
C ARG A 234 -3.51 1.47 -17.57
N THR A 235 -2.59 0.88 -18.32
CA THR A 235 -2.16 1.41 -19.63
C THR A 235 -3.34 1.57 -20.57
N GLY A 236 -3.46 2.73 -21.24
CA GLY A 236 -4.57 3.04 -22.14
C GLY A 236 -5.84 3.55 -21.47
N PHE A 237 -5.91 3.59 -20.12
CA PHE A 237 -7.03 4.19 -19.41
C PHE A 237 -6.98 5.72 -19.53
N THR A 238 -7.95 6.34 -20.21
CA THR A 238 -7.95 7.79 -20.42
C THR A 238 -9.36 8.38 -20.34
N GLY A 239 -9.51 9.55 -19.71
CA GLY A 239 -10.73 10.35 -19.77
C GLY A 239 -12.00 9.71 -19.20
N ALA A 240 -11.89 8.79 -18.25
CA ALA A 240 -13.04 8.07 -17.73
C ALA A 240 -13.89 8.91 -16.77
N ILE A 241 -15.18 8.57 -16.70
CA ILE A 241 -16.14 9.14 -15.74
C ILE A 241 -16.79 7.96 -15.00
N TRP A 242 -16.80 8.00 -13.67
CA TRP A 242 -17.44 7.01 -12.80
C TRP A 242 -18.61 7.66 -12.05
N PRO A 243 -19.86 7.45 -12.53
CA PRO A 243 -21.06 7.81 -11.78
C PRO A 243 -21.33 6.77 -10.71
N LEU A 244 -21.15 7.13 -9.43
CA LEU A 244 -21.27 6.18 -8.33
C LEU A 244 -22.71 5.90 -7.88
N ALA A 245 -23.69 6.68 -8.35
CA ALA A 245 -25.11 6.43 -8.11
C ALA A 245 -25.56 5.03 -8.61
N GLU A 246 -24.85 4.46 -9.59
CA GLU A 246 -25.15 3.16 -10.20
C GLU A 246 -24.34 2.01 -9.59
N TRP A 247 -23.43 2.30 -8.65
CA TRP A 247 -22.68 1.27 -7.96
C TRP A 247 -23.48 0.74 -6.75
N PRO A 248 -23.92 -0.52 -6.77
CA PRO A 248 -24.60 -1.09 -5.62
C PRO A 248 -23.63 -1.09 -4.42
N PRO A 249 -24.11 -0.78 -3.20
CA PRO A 249 -23.34 -1.08 -2.00
C PRO A 249 -23.09 -2.59 -1.99
N ARG A 250 -21.86 -3.02 -2.26
CA ARG A 250 -21.52 -4.44 -2.16
C ARG A 250 -21.53 -4.79 -0.68
N ALA A 251 -22.30 -5.82 -0.34
CA ALA A 251 -22.52 -6.28 1.03
C ALA A 251 -21.19 -6.38 1.79
N THR A 252 -21.14 -5.73 2.95
CA THR A 252 -20.18 -6.05 4.01
C THR A 252 -20.42 -7.50 4.38
N GLY A 253 -19.43 -8.37 4.14
CA GLY A 253 -19.51 -9.78 4.50
C GLY A 253 -19.91 -9.95 5.96
N GLN A 254 -20.93 -10.78 6.17
CA GLN A 254 -21.26 -11.39 7.46
C GLN A 254 -20.26 -12.48 7.79
#